data_AF-A0A8H7R3U8-F1
#
_entry.id   AF-A0A8H7R3U8-F1
#
_cell.length_a   1.000
_cell.length_b   1.000
_cell.length_c   1.000
_cell.angle_alpha   90.00
_cell.angle_beta   90.00
_cell.angle_gamma   90.00
#
_symmetry.space_group_name_H-M   'P 1'
#
loop_
_entity.id
_entity.type
_entity.pdbx_description
1 polymer ?
#
loop_
_entity_poly.entity_id
_entity_poly.type
_entity_poly.pdbx_seq_one_letter_code
_entity_poly.pdbx_strand_id
1 'polypeptide(L)'
;MLIKALYEAISIEFDDDRDLETNTPSVLLTAPTGKAAFNIRGQTLHGAFQLPISQYGKGEVNRLSVDVSRSMCIALKDLKVLIIDKISMVGDVIFSWIDKRLRDIFGSSLPFGGISVIVLGDFYQLSPVASSPLYSTKPPSDPYLTTFGTRLWKEFAVHRLVQIMRQRDDFYFAVAVNNMAVGEMTQNDVALF
;
A
#
# COMPACT_ATOMS: atom_id res chain seq x y z
N MET A 1 -10.02 13.96 3.40
CA MET A 1 -8.79 13.21 3.04
C MET A 1 -9.15 12.23 1.93
N LEU A 2 -8.38 12.16 0.84
CA LEU A 2 -8.73 11.37 -0.36
C LEU A 2 -9.06 9.91 -0.04
N ILE A 3 -8.23 9.23 0.77
CA ILE A 3 -8.46 7.83 1.15
C ILE A 3 -9.82 7.63 1.81
N LYS A 4 -10.26 8.57 2.65
CA LYS A 4 -11.57 8.50 3.29
C LYS A 4 -12.70 8.59 2.26
N ALA A 5 -12.59 9.51 1.30
CA ALA A 5 -13.58 9.65 0.24
C ALA A 5 -13.64 8.41 -0.68
N LEU A 6 -12.48 7.84 -1.01
CA LEU A 6 -12.41 6.58 -1.76
C LEU A 6 -13.04 5.43 -0.97
N TYR A 7 -12.69 5.29 0.31
CA TYR A 7 -13.28 4.27 1.18
C TYR A 7 -14.80 4.39 1.23
N GLU A 8 -15.34 5.58 1.50
CA GLU A 8 -16.78 5.80 1.59
C GLU A 8 -17.49 5.51 0.27
N ALA A 9 -16.98 6.01 -0.86
CA ALA A 9 -17.59 5.79 -2.17
C ALA A 9 -17.58 4.30 -2.58
N ILE A 10 -16.45 3.61 -2.34
CA ILE A 10 -16.30 2.20 -2.68
C ILE A 10 -17.11 1.32 -1.74
N SER A 11 -17.16 1.64 -0.45
CA SER A 11 -18.01 0.93 0.49
C SER A 11 -19.47 1.05 0.08
N ILE A 12 -19.96 2.24 -0.29
CA ILE A 12 -21.35 2.38 -0.76
C ILE A 12 -21.63 1.44 -1.95
N GLU A 13 -20.75 1.41 -2.95
CA GLU A 13 -20.93 0.56 -4.14
C GLU A 13 -20.96 -0.94 -3.81
N PHE A 14 -20.11 -1.41 -2.90
CA PHE A 14 -19.96 -2.84 -2.61
C PHE A 14 -20.75 -3.32 -1.39
N ASP A 15 -21.45 -2.42 -0.69
CA ASP A 15 -22.22 -2.74 0.51
C ASP A 15 -23.70 -3.00 0.23
N ASP A 16 -24.20 -2.60 -0.94
CA ASP A 16 -25.60 -2.82 -1.36
C ASP A 16 -25.95 -4.32 -1.46
N ASP A 17 -24.97 -5.21 -1.67
CA ASP A 17 -25.13 -6.67 -1.81
C ASP A 17 -24.69 -7.47 -0.56
N ARG A 18 -24.42 -6.83 0.60
CA ARG A 18 -23.87 -7.53 1.78
C ARG A 18 -24.93 -8.14 2.69
N ASP A 19 -24.75 -9.42 3.02
CA ASP A 19 -25.32 -10.04 4.21
C ASP A 19 -24.75 -9.36 5.47
N LEU A 20 -25.51 -8.43 6.05
CA LEU A 20 -25.17 -7.65 7.25
C LEU A 20 -24.85 -8.51 8.49
N GLU A 21 -25.10 -9.82 8.44
CA GLU A 21 -24.79 -10.76 9.51
C GLU A 21 -23.30 -11.10 9.60
N THR A 22 -22.54 -11.00 8.51
CA THR A 22 -21.08 -11.25 8.54
C THR A 22 -20.30 -9.95 8.63
N ASN A 23 -19.56 -9.78 9.73
CA ASN A 23 -18.70 -8.62 10.01
C ASN A 23 -17.38 -8.65 9.20
N THR A 24 -17.48 -8.93 7.90
CA THR A 24 -16.36 -9.10 6.97
C THR A 24 -16.26 -7.90 6.03
N PRO A 25 -15.06 -7.30 5.86
CA PRO A 25 -14.90 -6.03 5.17
C PRO A 25 -14.92 -6.21 3.64
N SER A 26 -15.70 -5.39 2.93
CA SER A 26 -15.62 -5.25 1.47
C SER A 26 -14.40 -4.43 1.03
N VAL A 27 -13.96 -3.49 1.87
CA VAL A 27 -12.80 -2.63 1.65
C VAL A 27 -11.86 -2.73 2.86
N LEU A 28 -10.59 -3.02 2.61
CA LEU A 28 -9.56 -3.08 3.65
C LEU A 28 -8.58 -1.91 3.51
N LEU A 29 -8.48 -1.10 4.55
CA LEU A 29 -7.52 0.01 4.64
C LEU A 29 -6.24 -0.44 5.31
N THR A 30 -5.10 -0.23 4.64
CA THR A 30 -3.79 -0.65 5.15
C THR A 30 -2.70 0.39 4.94
N ALA A 31 -1.63 0.30 5.73
CA ALA A 31 -0.42 1.09 5.56
C ALA A 31 0.82 0.33 6.08
N PRO A 32 2.05 0.71 5.68
CA PRO A 32 3.26 0.04 6.14
C PRO A 32 3.64 0.33 7.60
N THR A 33 3.22 1.48 8.15
CA THR A 33 3.55 1.89 9.53
C THR A 33 2.30 2.04 10.40
N GLY A 34 2.45 1.85 11.72
CA GLY A 34 1.34 2.00 12.67
C GLY A 34 0.73 3.40 12.66
N LYS A 35 1.54 4.45 12.58
CA LYS A 35 1.05 5.84 12.52
C LYS A 35 0.26 6.12 11.23
N ALA A 36 0.74 5.63 10.09
CA ALA A 36 0.00 5.79 8.83
C ALA A 36 -1.32 5.01 8.84
N ALA A 37 -1.30 3.77 9.34
CA ALA A 37 -2.50 2.95 9.48
C ALA A 37 -3.54 3.61 10.41
N PHE A 38 -3.10 4.14 11.55
CA PHE A 38 -3.95 4.86 12.48
C PHE A 38 -4.64 6.07 11.83
N ASN A 39 -3.90 6.87 11.05
CA ASN A 39 -4.43 8.06 10.39
C ASN A 39 -5.57 7.77 9.41
N ILE A 40 -5.55 6.59 8.78
CA ILE A 40 -6.61 6.15 7.86
C ILE A 40 -7.63 5.23 8.54
N ARG A 41 -7.54 5.02 9.86
CA ARG A 41 -8.36 4.04 10.62
C ARG A 41 -8.26 2.61 10.05
N GLY A 42 -7.10 2.27 9.52
CA GLY A 42 -6.78 0.97 8.95
C GLY A 42 -5.86 0.15 9.83
N GLN A 43 -5.26 -0.87 9.24
CA GLN A 43 -4.31 -1.77 9.89
C GLN A 43 -2.94 -1.72 9.23
N THR A 44 -1.91 -2.23 9.89
CA THR A 44 -0.61 -2.36 9.23
C THR A 44 -0.65 -3.51 8.22
N LEU A 45 0.12 -3.42 7.13
CA LEU A 45 0.26 -4.53 6.16
C LEU A 45 0.70 -5.83 6.83
N HIS A 46 1.60 -5.73 7.82
CA HIS A 46 2.07 -6.87 8.59
C HIS A 46 0.96 -7.51 9.43
N GLY A 47 0.17 -6.70 10.13
CA GLY A 47 -0.95 -7.18 10.93
C GLY A 47 -2.09 -7.75 10.08
N ALA A 48 -2.45 -7.06 9.00
CA ALA A 48 -3.54 -7.46 8.11
C ALA A 48 -3.29 -8.81 7.42
N PHE A 49 -2.04 -9.08 7.03
CA PHE A 49 -1.69 -10.26 6.22
C PHE A 49 -0.81 -11.29 6.92
N GLN A 50 -0.62 -11.16 8.25
CA GLN A 50 0.24 -12.04 9.05
C GLN A 50 1.62 -12.21 8.40
N LEU A 51 2.23 -11.08 8.02
CA LEU A 51 3.53 -11.07 7.35
C LEU A 51 4.65 -11.22 8.39
N PRO A 52 5.70 -12.00 8.10
CA PRO A 52 6.82 -12.14 9.00
C PRO A 52 7.60 -10.82 9.12
N ILE A 53 8.02 -10.47 10.33
CA ILE A 53 8.91 -9.33 10.59
C ILE A 53 10.34 -9.82 10.38
N SER A 54 10.79 -9.78 9.13
CA SER A 54 12.17 -10.14 8.76
C SER A 54 12.94 -8.88 8.40
N GLN A 55 14.01 -8.59 9.16
CA GLN A 55 14.93 -7.46 8.88
C GLN A 55 15.66 -7.62 7.54
N TYR A 56 15.66 -8.83 6.98
CA TYR A 56 16.33 -9.19 5.75
C TYR A 56 15.42 -10.08 4.91
N GLY A 57 14.18 -9.65 4.67
CA GLY A 57 13.17 -10.40 3.92
C GLY A 57 13.70 -10.90 2.58
N LYS A 58 14.33 -12.08 2.60
CA LYS A 58 14.86 -12.79 1.46
C LYS A 58 14.09 -14.09 1.38
N GLY A 59 13.41 -14.28 0.26
CA GLY A 59 12.67 -15.52 -0.03
C GLY A 59 11.15 -15.41 0.08
N GLU A 60 10.52 -16.56 0.00
CA GLU A 60 9.07 -16.68 0.03
C GLU A 60 8.49 -16.36 1.41
N VAL A 61 7.24 -15.89 1.44
CA VAL A 61 6.50 -15.74 2.68
C VAL A 61 6.29 -17.11 3.33
N ASN A 62 6.51 -17.21 4.64
CA ASN A 62 6.29 -18.44 5.38
C ASN A 62 4.85 -18.94 5.22
N ARG A 63 4.66 -20.26 5.13
CA ARG A 63 3.32 -20.86 5.19
C ARG A 63 2.70 -20.58 6.55
N LEU A 64 1.44 -20.15 6.55
CA LEU A 64 0.67 -19.99 7.79
C LEU A 64 0.26 -21.36 8.32
N SER A 65 -0.02 -21.45 9.62
CA SER A 65 -0.71 -22.62 10.16
C SER A 65 -2.11 -22.72 9.55
N VAL A 66 -2.66 -23.94 9.53
CA VAL A 66 -4.00 -24.19 8.96
C VAL A 66 -5.05 -23.31 9.64
N ASP A 67 -4.98 -23.14 10.96
CA ASP A 67 -5.93 -22.35 11.73
C ASP A 67 -5.85 -20.86 11.39
N VAL A 68 -4.64 -20.31 11.26
CA VAL A 68 -4.46 -18.90 10.89
C VAL A 68 -4.91 -18.67 9.45
N SER A 69 -4.55 -19.56 8.53
CA SER A 69 -4.99 -19.47 7.14
C SER A 69 -6.51 -19.51 7.03
N ARG A 70 -7.18 -20.44 7.72
CA ARG A 70 -8.64 -20.53 7.74
C ARG A 70 -9.28 -19.27 8.34
N SER A 71 -8.72 -18.77 9.44
CA SER A 71 -9.21 -17.54 10.08
C SER A 71 -9.13 -16.33 9.14
N MET A 72 -8.04 -16.21 8.36
CA MET A 72 -7.88 -15.17 7.36
C MET A 72 -8.87 -15.31 6.20
N CYS A 73 -9.09 -16.54 5.70
CA CYS A 73 -10.09 -16.80 4.68
C CYS A 73 -11.49 -16.37 5.13
N ILE A 74 -11.87 -16.67 6.38
CA ILE A 74 -13.15 -16.24 6.95
C ILE A 74 -13.17 -14.71 7.10
N ALA A 75 -12.12 -14.11 7.67
CA ALA A 75 -12.07 -12.68 7.94
C ALA A 75 -12.07 -11.81 6.68
N LEU A 76 -11.58 -12.33 5.55
CA LEU A 76 -11.41 -11.58 4.30
C LEU A 76 -12.26 -12.13 3.14
N LYS A 77 -13.20 -13.04 3.39
CA LYS A 77 -14.02 -13.69 2.35
C LYS A 77 -14.72 -12.71 1.40
N ASP A 78 -15.15 -11.56 1.92
CA ASP A 78 -15.93 -10.57 1.17
C ASP A 78 -15.07 -9.39 0.68
N LEU A 79 -13.76 -9.42 0.92
CA LEU A 79 -12.87 -8.34 0.52
C LEU A 79 -12.84 -8.20 -1.01
N LYS A 80 -13.22 -7.02 -1.50
CA LYS A 80 -13.22 -6.64 -2.93
C LYS A 80 -12.13 -5.63 -3.28
N VAL A 81 -11.78 -4.75 -2.33
CA VAL A 81 -10.81 -3.68 -2.56
C VAL A 81 -9.80 -3.58 -1.41
N LEU A 82 -8.51 -3.67 -1.74
CA LEU A 82 -7.42 -3.36 -0.81
C LEU A 82 -6.89 -1.95 -1.10
N ILE A 83 -6.88 -1.08 -0.08
CA ILE A 83 -6.27 0.24 -0.16
C ILE A 83 -4.99 0.25 0.67
N ILE A 84 -3.88 0.70 0.07
CA ILE A 84 -2.56 0.81 0.71
C ILE A 84 -2.10 2.27 0.70
N ASP A 85 -2.04 2.91 1.87
CA ASP A 85 -1.40 4.22 2.03
C ASP A 85 0.12 4.08 2.19
N LYS A 86 0.86 5.14 1.87
CA LYS A 86 2.33 5.22 1.93
C LYS A 86 3.05 4.11 1.17
N ILE A 87 2.59 3.83 -0.06
CA ILE A 87 3.20 2.82 -0.94
C ILE A 87 4.69 3.06 -1.22
N SER A 88 5.18 4.31 -1.10
CA SER A 88 6.60 4.65 -1.25
C SER A 88 7.52 3.90 -0.28
N MET A 89 6.99 3.50 0.88
CA MET A 89 7.73 2.78 1.92
C MET A 89 7.61 1.25 1.78
N VAL A 90 6.83 0.75 0.82
CA VAL A 90 6.61 -0.68 0.60
C VAL A 90 7.63 -1.20 -0.41
N GLY A 91 8.42 -2.18 0.02
CA GLY A 91 9.41 -2.84 -0.82
C GLY A 91 8.82 -3.97 -1.66
N ASP A 92 9.58 -4.35 -2.70
CA ASP A 92 9.26 -5.41 -3.65
C ASP A 92 8.87 -6.76 -3.00
N VAL A 93 9.60 -7.14 -1.96
CA VAL A 93 9.38 -8.40 -1.22
C VAL A 93 8.02 -8.39 -0.52
N ILE A 94 7.73 -7.34 0.27
CA ILE A 94 6.47 -7.21 1.01
C ILE A 94 5.29 -7.20 0.05
N PHE A 95 5.41 -6.48 -1.06
CA PHE A 95 4.37 -6.43 -2.08
C PHE A 95 4.10 -7.80 -2.71
N SER A 96 5.16 -8.56 -3.01
CA SER A 96 5.06 -9.95 -3.48
C SER A 96 4.38 -10.87 -2.45
N TRP A 97 4.67 -10.68 -1.17
CA TRP A 97 4.06 -11.46 -0.10
C TRP A 97 2.57 -11.17 0.06
N ILE A 98 2.15 -9.90 -0.06
CA ILE A 98 0.72 -9.52 -0.04
C ILE A 98 -0.03 -10.21 -1.19
N ASP A 99 0.52 -10.15 -2.40
CA ASP A 99 -0.04 -10.83 -3.56
C ASP A 99 -0.14 -12.35 -3.37
N LYS A 100 0.91 -13.00 -2.83
CA LYS A 100 0.86 -14.44 -2.50
C LYS A 100 -0.22 -14.74 -1.45
N ARG A 101 -0.30 -13.96 -0.37
CA ARG A 101 -1.32 -14.13 0.68
C ARG A 101 -2.73 -14.03 0.14
N LEU A 102 -3.01 -13.04 -0.71
CA LEU A 102 -4.35 -12.86 -1.28
C LEU A 102 -4.70 -13.99 -2.24
N ARG A 103 -3.75 -14.45 -3.07
CA ARG A 103 -3.94 -15.64 -3.90
C ARG A 103 -4.26 -16.90 -3.09
N ASP A 104 -3.56 -17.10 -1.97
CA ASP A 104 -3.84 -18.21 -1.05
C ASP A 104 -5.23 -18.08 -0.41
N ILE A 105 -5.61 -16.87 0.03
CA ILE A 105 -6.90 -16.59 0.69
C ILE A 105 -8.09 -16.84 -0.25
N PHE A 106 -7.98 -16.39 -1.50
CA PHE A 106 -9.06 -16.47 -2.50
C PHE A 106 -8.98 -17.71 -3.39
N GLY A 107 -7.94 -18.54 -3.25
CA GLY A 107 -7.75 -19.72 -4.10
C GLY A 107 -7.63 -19.38 -5.58
N SER A 108 -7.05 -18.23 -5.92
CA SER A 108 -7.01 -17.68 -7.27
C SER A 108 -5.58 -17.51 -7.76
N SER A 109 -5.34 -17.76 -9.04
CA SER A 109 -4.04 -17.52 -9.69
C SER A 109 -3.88 -16.08 -10.19
N LEU A 110 -4.95 -15.29 -10.17
CA LEU A 110 -4.94 -13.89 -10.60
C LEU A 110 -4.11 -13.02 -9.64
N PRO A 111 -3.49 -11.92 -10.12
CA PRO A 111 -2.85 -10.94 -9.25
C PRO A 111 -3.77 -10.53 -8.10
N PHE A 112 -3.22 -10.50 -6.88
CA PHE A 112 -3.91 -10.19 -5.64
C PHE A 112 -5.16 -11.05 -5.38
N GLY A 113 -5.21 -12.26 -5.93
CA GLY A 113 -6.38 -13.13 -5.80
C GLY A 113 -7.60 -12.66 -6.61
N GLY A 114 -7.41 -11.68 -7.52
CA GLY A 114 -8.47 -11.13 -8.36
C GLY A 114 -9.22 -9.94 -7.76
N ILE A 115 -8.81 -9.43 -6.60
CA ILE A 115 -9.39 -8.21 -6.01
C ILE A 115 -8.79 -6.95 -6.62
N SER A 116 -9.49 -5.82 -6.47
CA SER A 116 -8.93 -4.52 -6.86
C SER A 116 -7.96 -4.01 -5.81
N VAL A 117 -6.83 -3.45 -6.23
CA VAL A 117 -5.84 -2.84 -5.33
C VAL A 117 -5.63 -1.38 -5.69
N ILE A 118 -5.79 -0.50 -4.71
CA ILE A 118 -5.56 0.94 -4.84
C ILE A 118 -4.41 1.31 -3.93
N VAL A 119 -3.38 1.95 -4.49
CA VAL A 119 -2.19 2.36 -3.76
C VAL A 119 -2.06 3.87 -3.79
N LEU A 120 -1.69 4.46 -2.66
CA LEU A 120 -1.45 5.89 -2.53
C LEU A 120 -0.10 6.14 -1.88
N GLY A 121 0.60 7.16 -2.34
CA GLY A 121 1.85 7.57 -1.76
C GLY A 121 2.53 8.65 -2.56
N ASP A 122 3.71 9.01 -2.09
CA ASP A 122 4.54 10.07 -2.65
C ASP A 122 5.98 9.58 -2.66
N PHE A 123 6.53 9.39 -3.85
CA PHE A 123 7.85 8.80 -4.04
C PHE A 123 9.01 9.76 -3.76
N TYR A 124 8.71 11.05 -3.51
CA TYR A 124 9.70 12.00 -2.97
C TYR A 124 9.81 11.92 -1.45
N GLN A 125 8.99 11.08 -0.79
CA GLN A 125 9.13 10.77 0.63
C GLN A 125 10.07 9.57 0.83
N LEU A 126 10.06 9.00 2.03
CA LEU A 126 10.89 7.87 2.40
C LEU A 126 10.64 6.67 1.48
N SER A 127 11.74 6.13 0.95
CA SER A 127 11.79 4.85 0.26
C SER A 127 11.70 3.68 1.27
N PRO A 128 11.53 2.43 0.81
CA PRO A 128 11.54 1.28 1.70
C PRO A 128 12.89 1.13 2.40
N VAL A 129 12.86 0.65 3.64
CA VAL A 129 14.08 0.39 4.43
C VAL A 129 14.61 -1.00 4.09
N ALA A 130 15.91 -1.10 3.76
CA ALA A 130 16.59 -2.36 3.46
C ALA A 130 15.90 -3.25 2.40
N SER A 131 15.13 -2.64 1.49
CA SER A 131 14.39 -3.34 0.43
C SER A 131 14.39 -2.52 -0.86
N SER A 132 14.28 -3.20 -2.00
CA SER A 132 14.19 -2.55 -3.30
C SER A 132 12.84 -1.83 -3.47
N PRO A 133 12.82 -0.56 -3.87
CA PRO A 133 11.58 0.13 -4.22
C PRO A 133 10.86 -0.51 -5.40
N LEU A 134 9.52 -0.52 -5.37
CA LEU A 134 8.68 -1.07 -6.45
C LEU A 134 8.88 -0.37 -7.80
N TYR A 135 9.23 0.92 -7.75
CA TYR A 135 9.48 1.79 -8.89
C TYR A 135 10.95 1.81 -9.32
N SER A 136 11.78 0.91 -8.77
CA SER A 136 13.18 0.81 -9.17
C SER A 136 13.31 0.27 -10.59
N THR A 137 14.10 0.94 -11.42
CA THR A 137 14.52 0.45 -12.75
C THR A 137 15.77 -0.42 -12.68
N LYS A 138 16.43 -0.48 -11.53
CA LYS A 138 17.61 -1.32 -11.33
C LYS A 138 17.16 -2.77 -11.20
N PRO A 139 17.94 -3.72 -11.76
CA PRO A 139 17.67 -5.15 -11.56
C PRO A 139 17.69 -5.47 -10.06
N PRO A 140 16.98 -6.53 -9.63
CA PRO A 140 17.00 -6.97 -8.24
C PRO A 140 18.45 -7.09 -7.75
N SER A 141 18.72 -6.59 -6.55
CA SER A 141 20.04 -6.70 -5.92
C SER A 141 20.48 -8.15 -5.68
N ASP A 142 19.53 -9.09 -5.70
CA ASP A 142 19.75 -10.51 -5.56
C ASP A 142 19.00 -11.26 -6.68
N PRO A 143 19.72 -11.83 -7.68
CA PRO A 143 19.10 -12.52 -8.82
C PRO A 143 18.41 -13.83 -8.44
N TYR A 144 18.62 -14.35 -7.22
CA TYR A 144 17.92 -15.54 -6.70
C TYR A 144 16.63 -15.19 -5.97
N LEU A 145 16.36 -13.90 -5.71
CA LEU A 145 15.06 -13.46 -5.24
C LEU A 145 14.10 -13.43 -6.43
N THR A 146 13.26 -14.46 -6.52
CA THR A 146 12.06 -14.47 -7.37
C THR A 146 11.00 -13.57 -6.74
N THR A 147 11.28 -12.28 -6.62
CA THR A 147 10.28 -11.28 -6.21
C THR A 147 9.56 -10.77 -7.45
N PHE A 148 8.23 -10.76 -7.37
CA PHE A 148 7.36 -10.39 -8.49
C PHE A 148 6.71 -9.02 -8.26
N GLY A 149 7.02 -8.32 -7.18
CA GLY A 149 6.38 -7.06 -6.81
C GLY A 149 6.63 -5.95 -7.84
N THR A 150 7.84 -5.83 -8.36
CA THR A 150 8.17 -4.92 -9.47
C THR A 150 7.45 -5.29 -10.77
N ARG A 151 7.13 -6.57 -11.00
CA ARG A 151 6.30 -7.01 -12.13
C ARG A 151 4.83 -6.64 -11.89
N LEU A 152 4.29 -6.93 -10.71
CA LEU A 152 2.93 -6.55 -10.31
C LEU A 152 2.74 -5.03 -10.39
N TRP A 153 3.76 -4.26 -10.02
CA TRP A 153 3.75 -2.80 -10.10
C TRP A 153 3.48 -2.27 -11.51
N LYS A 154 3.93 -2.99 -12.55
CA LYS A 154 3.71 -2.59 -13.96
C LYS A 154 2.25 -2.71 -14.40
N GLU A 155 1.44 -3.46 -13.67
CA GLU A 155 0.01 -3.64 -13.97
C GLU A 155 -0.85 -2.47 -13.43
N PHE A 156 -0.28 -1.55 -12.64
CA PHE A 156 -1.02 -0.44 -12.06
C PHE A 156 -1.20 0.72 -13.04
N ALA A 157 -2.42 1.22 -13.14
CA ALA A 157 -2.70 2.53 -13.73
C ALA A 157 -2.27 3.65 -12.78
N VAL A 158 -1.50 4.62 -13.28
CA VAL A 158 -0.95 5.72 -12.48
C VAL A 158 -1.72 7.00 -12.72
N HIS A 159 -2.23 7.61 -11.64
CA HIS A 159 -2.87 8.91 -11.66
C HIS A 159 -2.12 9.89 -10.75
N ARG A 160 -1.69 11.03 -11.30
CA ARG A 160 -0.97 12.06 -10.55
C ARG A 160 -1.94 13.13 -10.06
N LEU A 161 -1.93 13.36 -8.74
CA LEU A 161 -2.63 14.50 -8.13
C LEU A 161 -1.73 15.73 -8.19
N VAL A 162 -2.23 16.82 -8.75
CA VAL A 162 -1.48 18.07 -8.96
C VAL A 162 -1.89 19.20 -8.01
N GLN A 163 -3.09 19.10 -7.41
CA GLN A 163 -3.62 20.15 -6.55
C GLN A 163 -3.17 19.94 -5.09
N ILE A 164 -2.48 20.93 -4.54
CA ILE A 164 -2.03 20.95 -3.14
C ILE A 164 -3.15 21.48 -2.25
N MET A 165 -3.61 20.64 -1.32
CA MET A 165 -4.72 20.98 -0.43
C MET A 165 -4.25 21.44 0.96
N ARG A 166 -3.06 21.04 1.41
CA ARG A 166 -2.59 21.28 2.78
C ARG A 166 -2.07 22.71 2.98
N GLN A 167 -1.22 23.18 2.08
CA GLN A 167 -0.67 24.55 2.08
C GLN A 167 -1.42 25.46 1.10
N ARG A 168 -2.72 25.22 0.87
CA ARG A 168 -3.49 25.93 -0.17
C ARG A 168 -3.53 27.45 0.04
N ASP A 169 -3.41 27.88 1.29
CA ASP A 169 -3.51 29.28 1.70
C ASP A 169 -2.14 29.98 1.75
N ASP A 170 -1.05 29.27 1.45
CA ASP A 170 0.32 29.82 1.42
C ASP A 170 1.07 29.33 0.17
N PHE A 171 0.98 30.13 -0.89
CA PHE A 171 1.57 29.81 -2.19
C PHE A 171 3.10 29.69 -2.12
N TYR A 172 3.77 30.63 -1.44
CA TYR A 172 5.23 30.64 -1.37
C TYR A 172 5.75 29.43 -0.60
N PHE A 173 5.12 29.09 0.53
CA PHE A 173 5.49 27.89 1.29
C PHE A 173 5.19 26.60 0.53
N ALA A 174 4.07 26.53 -0.22
CA ALA A 174 3.76 25.38 -1.06
C ALA A 174 4.82 25.15 -2.16
N VAL A 175 5.29 26.24 -2.79
CA VAL A 175 6.39 26.19 -3.77
C VAL A 175 7.68 25.72 -3.12
N ALA A 176 8.06 26.30 -1.97
CA ALA A 176 9.27 25.94 -1.25
C ALA A 176 9.32 24.46 -0.86
N VAL A 177 8.20 23.88 -0.40
CA VAL A 177 8.11 22.45 -0.05
C VAL A 177 8.18 21.55 -1.29
N ASN A 178 7.63 21.96 -2.44
CA ASN A 178 7.80 21.20 -3.68
C ASN A 178 9.26 21.22 -4.16
N ASN A 179 9.92 22.37 -4.11
CA ASN A 179 11.34 22.50 -4.45
C ASN A 179 12.20 21.64 -3.50
N MET A 180 11.86 21.61 -2.20
CA MET A 180 12.49 20.73 -1.22
C MET A 180 12.33 19.25 -1.59
N ALA A 181 11.15 18.84 -2.04
CA ALA A 181 10.89 17.44 -2.40
C ALA A 181 11.76 16.93 -3.57
N VAL A 182 12.10 17.82 -4.51
CA VAL A 182 12.96 17.49 -5.66
C VAL A 182 14.44 17.84 -5.45
N GLY A 183 14.79 18.50 -4.33
CA GLY A 183 16.16 18.92 -4.02
C GLY A 183 16.62 20.19 -4.72
N GLU A 184 15.69 21.06 -5.13
CA GLU A 184 15.95 22.28 -5.92
C GLU A 184 15.62 23.57 -5.16
N MET A 185 15.77 23.58 -3.83
CA MET A 185 15.48 24.77 -3.01
C MET A 185 16.35 25.97 -3.40
N THR A 186 15.72 27.13 -3.50
CA THR A 186 16.39 28.43 -3.65
C THR A 186 16.71 29.05 -2.29
N GLN A 187 17.54 30.10 -2.25
CA GLN A 187 17.79 30.86 -1.01
C GLN A 187 16.51 31.49 -0.44
N ASN A 188 15.59 31.92 -1.31
CA ASN A 188 14.29 32.44 -0.89
C ASN A 188 13.43 31.35 -0.24
N ASP A 189 13.47 30.13 -0.77
CA ASP A 189 12.75 29.00 -0.17
C ASP A 189 13.29 28.68 1.23
N VAL A 190 14.62 28.70 1.41
CA VAL A 190 15.26 28.46 2.72
C VAL A 190 14.88 29.52 3.74
N ALA A 191 14.77 30.79 3.32
CA ALA A 191 14.40 31.90 4.19
C ALA A 191 12.95 31.85 4.72
N LEU A 192 12.11 30.95 4.21
CA LEU A 192 10.73 30.74 4.67
C LEU A 192 10.61 29.77 5.86
N PHE A 193 11.69 29.07 6.24
CA PHE A 193 11.73 28.10 7.35
C PHE A 193 12.49 28.66 8.56
#